data_AF-A0A258GB38-F1
#
_entry.id   AF-A0A258GB38-F1
#
_cell.length_a   1.000
_cell.length_b   1.000
_cell.length_c   1.000
_cell.angle_alpha   90.00
_cell.angle_beta   90.00
_cell.angle_gamma   90.00
#
_symmetry.space_group_name_H-M   'P 1'
#
loop_
_entity.id
_entity.type
_entity.pdbx_description
1 polymer ?
#
loop_
_entity_poly.entity_id
_entity_poly.type
_entity_poly.pdbx_seq_one_letter_code
_entity_poly.pdbx_strand_id
1 'polypeptide(L)' 'MWGGGYGMGYGLFGGLMMVLFWVILIALVVIAVRWWTDQGSGKRSSAIDILQERLARGEIDAKEYAERKKALES' A
#
# COMPACT_ATOMS: atom_id res chain seq x y z
N MET A 1 16.51 -50.35 18.59
CA MET A 1 16.92 -48.94 18.74
C MET A 1 15.67 -48.09 18.75
N TRP A 2 15.57 -47.18 19.72
CA TRP A 2 14.32 -46.55 20.16
C TRP A 2 13.54 -45.83 19.05
N GLY A 3 12.21 -45.97 19.12
CA GLY A 3 11.25 -45.64 18.08
C GLY A 3 11.11 -44.13 17.80
N GLY A 4 10.99 -43.83 16.50
CA GLY A 4 10.69 -42.51 15.96
C GLY A 4 9.26 -42.06 16.28
N GLY A 5 9.06 -41.58 17.51
CA GLY A 5 7.75 -41.15 18.03
C GLY A 5 7.63 -39.66 18.37
N TYR A 6 8.58 -38.82 17.98
CA TYR A 6 8.61 -37.40 18.41
C TYR A 6 8.48 -36.37 17.27
N GLY A 7 8.25 -36.80 16.03
CA GLY A 7 8.33 -35.92 14.85
C GLY A 7 7.01 -35.40 14.29
N MET A 8 5.87 -36.07 14.55
CA MET A 8 4.65 -35.81 13.77
C MET A 8 3.81 -34.63 14.29
N GLY A 9 3.86 -34.34 15.61
CA GLY A 9 3.13 -33.20 16.20
C GLY A 9 3.89 -31.87 16.12
N TYR A 10 5.21 -31.90 16.32
CA TYR A 10 6.06 -30.72 16.28
C TYR A 10 6.33 -30.20 14.87
N GLY A 11 6.29 -31.07 13.84
CA GLY A 11 6.46 -30.67 12.44
C GLY A 11 5.29 -29.83 11.92
N LEU A 12 4.05 -30.21 12.26
CA LEU A 12 2.85 -29.46 11.88
C LEU A 12 2.77 -28.12 12.63
N PHE A 13 3.04 -28.12 13.94
CA PHE A 13 3.00 -26.89 14.74
C PHE A 13 4.13 -25.92 14.34
N GLY A 14 5.33 -26.44 14.05
CA GLY A 14 6.46 -25.65 13.55
C GLY A 14 6.21 -25.08 12.15
N GLY A 15 5.66 -25.88 11.24
CA GLY A 15 5.28 -25.43 9.89
C GLY A 15 4.18 -24.37 9.93
N LEU A 16 3.17 -24.55 10.76
CA LEU A 16 2.09 -23.58 10.94
C LEU A 16 2.62 -22.25 11.49
N MET A 17 3.49 -22.29 12.50
CA MET A 17 4.11 -21.09 13.08
C MET A 17 4.97 -20.34 12.06
N MET A 18 5.69 -21.06 11.20
CA MET A 18 6.49 -20.45 10.13
C MET A 18 5.61 -19.72 9.11
N VAL A 19 4.50 -20.32 8.68
CA VAL A 19 3.53 -19.67 7.78
C VAL A 19 2.90 -18.46 8.46
N LEU A 20 2.48 -18.61 9.72
CA LEU A 20 1.87 -17.53 10.49
C LEU A 20 2.82 -16.33 10.63
N PHE A 21 4.10 -16.59 10.87
CA PHE A 21 5.14 -15.56 10.89
C PHE A 21 5.23 -14.80 9.57
N TRP A 22 5.25 -15.50 8.43
CA TRP A 22 5.26 -14.86 7.11
C TRP A 22 3.99 -14.07 6.82
N VAL A 23 2.82 -14.58 7.20
CA VAL A 23 1.54 -13.87 7.05
C VAL A 23 1.55 -12.57 7.86
N ILE A 24 2.01 -12.62 9.11
CA ILE A 24 2.13 -11.43 9.96
C ILE A 24 3.12 -10.44 9.35
N LEU A 25 4.28 -10.90 8.88
CA LEU A 25 5.30 -10.05 8.24
C LEU A 25 4.72 -9.32 7.03
N ILE A 26 4.04 -10.05 6.13
CA ILE A 26 3.40 -9.48 4.94
C ILE A 26 2.30 -8.50 5.34
N ALA A 27 1.46 -8.84 6.31
CA ALA A 27 0.41 -7.95 6.80
C ALA A 27 0.99 -6.64 7.34
N LEU A 28 2.09 -6.70 8.09
CA LEU A 28 2.81 -5.53 8.61
C LEU A 28 3.32 -4.64 7.48
N VAL A 29 3.94 -5.23 6.47
CA VAL A 29 4.42 -4.51 5.28
C VAL A 29 3.25 -3.85 4.54
N VAL A 30 2.16 -4.58 4.31
CA VAL A 30 0.96 -4.06 3.62
C VAL A 30 0.35 -2.90 4.39
N ILE A 31 0.23 -3.00 5.73
CA ILE A 31 -0.31 -1.91 6.57
C ILE A 31 0.61 -0.68 6.51
N ALA A 32 1.93 -0.87 6.62
CA ALA A 32 2.90 0.22 6.55
C ALA A 32 2.84 0.94 5.19
N VAL A 33 2.83 0.17 4.09
CA VAL A 33 2.68 0.71 2.73
C VAL A 33 1.35 1.43 2.57
N ARG A 34 0.25 0.85 3.07
CA ARG A 34 -1.09 1.45 2.99
C ARG A 34 -1.17 2.77 3.75
N TRP A 35 -0.59 2.87 4.95
CA TRP A 35 -0.53 4.13 5.70
C TRP A 35 0.31 5.19 5.01
N TRP A 36 1.43 4.82 4.38
CA TRP A 36 2.24 5.75 3.62
C TRP A 36 1.57 6.19 2.31
N THR A 37 0.84 5.29 1.64
CA THR A 37 0.06 5.67 0.46
C THR A 37 -1.12 6.56 0.85
N ASP A 38 -1.89 6.24 1.89
CA ASP A 38 -3.00 7.10 2.35
C ASP A 38 -2.53 8.50 2.79
N GLN A 39 -1.33 8.64 3.39
CA GLN A 39 -0.78 9.95 3.76
C GLN A 39 -0.17 10.73 2.58
N GLY A 40 0.40 10.05 1.57
CA GLY A 40 1.12 10.70 0.46
C GLY A 40 0.31 10.92 -0.82
N SER A 41 -0.67 10.07 -1.11
CA SER A 41 -1.39 10.10 -2.40
C SER A 41 -2.82 10.62 -2.32
N GLY A 42 -3.49 10.53 -1.16
CA GLY A 42 -4.89 10.95 -1.00
C GLY A 42 -5.11 12.45 -1.24
N LYS A 43 -4.14 13.30 -0.89
CA LYS A 43 -4.25 14.77 -1.06
C LYS A 43 -3.77 15.27 -2.43
N ARG A 44 -2.80 14.59 -3.03
CA ARG A 44 -2.26 14.93 -4.37
C ARG A 44 -3.18 14.41 -5.47
N SER A 45 -3.69 13.17 -5.36
CA SER A 45 -4.64 12.60 -6.31
C SER A 45 -5.95 13.39 -6.30
N SER A 46 -6.52 13.68 -5.13
CA SER A 46 -7.74 14.52 -5.05
C SER A 46 -7.53 15.93 -5.60
N ALA A 47 -6.39 16.58 -5.35
CA ALA A 47 -6.11 17.90 -5.92
C ALA A 47 -5.98 17.86 -7.45
N ILE A 48 -5.33 16.83 -8.01
CA ILE A 48 -5.19 16.64 -9.46
C ILE A 48 -6.54 16.29 -10.10
N ASP A 49 -7.33 15.41 -9.47
CA ASP A 49 -8.66 15.01 -9.95
C ASP A 49 -9.62 16.22 -9.96
N ILE A 50 -9.59 17.06 -8.93
CA ILE A 50 -10.38 18.31 -8.88
C ILE A 50 -9.93 19.31 -9.96
N LEU A 51 -8.63 19.43 -10.20
CA LEU A 51 -8.11 20.31 -11.26
C LEU A 51 -8.51 19.81 -12.66
N GLN A 52 -8.52 18.50 -12.87
CA GLN A 52 -8.89 17.89 -14.14
C GLN A 52 -10.39 18.04 -14.43
N GLU A 53 -11.25 17.90 -13.41
CA GLU A 53 -12.68 18.13 -13.55
C GLU A 53 -13.00 19.59 -13.92
N ARG A 54 -12.27 20.55 -13.35
CA ARG A 54 -12.44 21.99 -13.66
C ARG A 54 -11.93 22.37 -15.05
N LEU A 55 -10.85 21.74 -15.51
CA LEU A 55 -10.38 21.86 -16.89
C LEU A 55 -11.42 21.32 -17.88
N ALA A 56 -12.03 20.17 -17.58
CA ALA A 56 -13.08 19.58 -18.41
C ALA A 56 -14.36 20.43 -18.44
N ARG A 57 -14.67 21.13 -17.34
CA ARG A 57 -15.73 22.15 -17.29
C ARG A 57 -15.36 23.45 -18.01
N GLY A 58 -14.11 23.63 -18.42
CA GLY A 58 -13.62 24.84 -19.07
C GLY A 58 -13.46 26.05 -18.14
N GLU A 59 -13.52 25.83 -16.82
CA GLU A 59 -13.35 26.89 -15.81
C GLU A 59 -11.88 27.31 -15.65
N ILE A 60 -10.93 26.47 -16.08
CA ILE A 60 -9.49 26.68 -15.97
C ILE A 60 -8.86 26.45 -17.34
N ASP A 61 -7.92 27.31 -17.74
CA ASP A 61 -7.16 27.17 -18.98
C ASP A 61 -6.05 26.11 -18.86
N ALA A 62 -5.73 25.42 -19.96
CA ALA A 62 -4.69 24.38 -20.00
C ALA A 62 -3.31 24.89 -19.53
N LYS A 63 -3.00 26.19 -19.72
CA LYS A 63 -1.79 26.81 -19.19
C LYS A 63 -1.76 26.86 -17.66
N GLU A 64 -2.88 27.24 -17.05
CA GLU A 64 -3.00 27.38 -15.60
C GLU A 64 -2.97 26.01 -14.91
N TYR A 65 -3.54 24.98 -15.55
CA TYR A 65 -3.43 23.59 -15.11
C TYR A 65 -1.97 23.11 -15.07
N ALA A 66 -1.19 23.41 -16.11
CA ALA A 66 0.21 22.99 -16.21
C ALA A 66 1.10 23.64 -15.12
N GLU A 67 0.88 24.92 -14.81
CA GLU A 67 1.60 25.62 -13.75
C GLU A 67 1.28 25.05 -12.36
N ARG A 68 -0.01 24.84 -12.06
CA ARG A 68 -0.43 24.29 -10.76
C ARG A 68 -0.01 22.83 -10.57
N LYS A 69 -0.02 22.03 -11.64
CA LYS A 69 0.49 20.65 -11.62
C LYS A 69 1.98 20.63 -11.29
N LYS A 70 2.79 21.48 -11.92
CA LYS A 70 4.23 21.59 -11.64
C LYS A 70 4.51 22.00 -10.20
N ALA A 71 3.76 22.96 -9.66
CA ALA A 71 3.92 23.41 -8.28
C ALA A 71 3.56 22.32 -7.25
N LEU A 72 2.60 21.45 -7.60
CA LEU A 72 2.21 20.31 -6.78
C LEU A 72 3.14 19.11 -6.92
N GLU A 73 3.88 18.95 -8.04
CA GLU A 73 4.85 17.87 -8.29
C GLU A 73 6.22 18.07 -7.62
N SER A 74 6.57 19.31 -7.25
CA SER A 74 7.75 19.69 -6.45
C SER A 74 7.66 19.38 -4.96
#